data_AF-A0AB33ZQ66-F1
#
_entry.id   AF-A0AB33ZQ66-F1
#
_cell.length_a   1.000
_cell.length_b   1.000
_cell.length_c   1.000
_cell.angle_alpha   90.00
_cell.angle_beta   90.00
_cell.angle_gamma   90.00
#
_symmetry.space_group_name_H-M   'P 1'
#
loop_
_entity.id
_entity.type
_entity.pdbx_description
1 polymer ?
#
loop_
_entity_poly.entity_id
_entity_poly.type
_entity_poly.pdbx_seq_one_letter_code
_entity_poly.pdbx_strand_id
1 'polypeptide(L)'
;MVCYYISDNTVYLAYLAVKPELRGNGYGSKILHMLEEKYPHQQIVLDIEPLDPDAENYHQRVSRLRFYQKNGWRRTHQMLVDADGEFEALVDQNHFDKNDFAKTLKQMSLGFYRFRIEK
;
A
#
# COMPACT_ATOMS: atom_id res chain seq x y z
N MET A 1 -4.01 14.33 0.02
CA MET A 1 -3.17 14.09 1.21
C MET A 1 -2.40 12.82 0.98
N VAL A 2 -1.12 12.79 1.36
CA VAL A 2 -0.27 11.60 1.31
C VAL A 2 0.29 11.42 2.71
N CYS A 3 0.16 10.24 3.28
CA CYS A 3 0.76 9.88 4.56
C CYS A 3 1.55 8.59 4.36
N TYR A 4 2.82 8.63 4.74
CA TYR A 4 3.70 7.48 4.63
C TYR A 4 4.72 7.51 5.76
N TYR A 5 5.20 6.32 6.12
CA TYR A 5 6.23 6.11 7.12
C TYR A 5 7.49 5.56 6.45
N ILE A 6 8.66 6.00 6.91
CA ILE A 6 9.96 5.64 6.33
C ILE A 6 10.75 4.87 7.38
N SER A 7 11.27 3.70 7.00
CA SER A 7 12.28 2.95 7.74
C SER A 7 13.55 2.77 6.87
N ASP A 8 14.50 1.97 7.36
CA ASP A 8 15.78 1.72 6.68
C ASP A 8 15.59 1.23 5.24
N ASN A 9 14.76 0.20 5.06
CA ASN A 9 14.63 -0.54 3.79
C ASN A 9 13.22 -0.47 3.19
N THR A 10 12.23 0.08 3.91
CA THR A 10 10.83 0.12 3.47
C THR A 10 10.21 1.50 3.67
N VAL A 11 9.41 1.92 2.69
CA VAL A 11 8.47 3.01 2.82
C VAL A 11 7.07 2.46 2.86
N TYR A 12 6.35 2.67 3.95
CA TYR A 12 4.96 2.27 4.07
C TYR A 12 4.04 3.43 3.70
N LEU A 13 3.37 3.34 2.55
CA LEU A 13 2.38 4.32 2.09
C LEU A 13 1.02 4.01 2.73
N ALA A 14 0.83 4.52 3.95
CA ALA A 14 -0.39 4.31 4.74
C ALA A 14 -1.63 4.99 4.14
N TYR A 15 -1.48 6.11 3.44
CA TYR A 15 -2.63 6.82 2.87
C TYR A 15 -2.28 7.64 1.62
N LEU A 16 -3.10 7.49 0.58
CA LEU A 16 -3.06 8.29 -0.64
C LEU A 16 -4.47 8.76 -1.03
N ALA A 17 -4.69 10.07 -1.03
CA ALA A 17 -5.94 10.66 -1.50
C ALA A 17 -5.72 11.87 -2.41
N VAL A 18 -6.41 11.85 -3.56
CA VAL A 18 -6.55 12.97 -4.50
C VAL A 18 -7.97 13.51 -4.40
N LYS A 19 -8.11 14.85 -4.34
CA LYS A 19 -9.41 15.54 -4.32
C LYS A 19 -10.29 15.07 -5.48
N PRO A 20 -11.60 14.81 -5.27
CA PRO A 20 -12.50 14.31 -6.32
C PRO A 20 -12.41 15.08 -7.63
N GLU A 21 -12.45 16.42 -7.56
CA GLU A 21 -12.35 17.33 -8.71
C GLU A 21 -11.02 17.26 -9.48
N LEU A 22 -9.97 16.69 -8.90
CA LEU A 22 -8.65 16.53 -9.53
C LEU A 22 -8.40 15.09 -10.03
N ARG A 23 -9.29 14.13 -9.75
CA ARG A 23 -9.13 12.75 -10.22
C ARG A 23 -9.18 12.67 -11.75
N GLY A 24 -8.53 11.68 -12.33
CA GLY A 24 -8.41 11.53 -13.79
C GLY A 24 -7.30 12.37 -14.44
N ASN A 25 -6.74 13.38 -13.75
CA ASN A 25 -5.67 14.25 -14.28
C ASN A 25 -4.25 13.70 -14.04
N GLY A 26 -4.11 12.43 -13.65
CA GLY A 26 -2.81 11.78 -13.45
C GLY A 26 -2.05 12.15 -12.16
N TYR A 27 -2.61 12.96 -11.27
CA TYR A 27 -1.93 13.34 -10.02
C TYR A 27 -1.58 12.14 -9.12
N GLY A 28 -2.47 11.16 -9.01
CA GLY A 28 -2.19 9.94 -8.24
C GLY A 28 -0.97 9.21 -8.77
N SER A 29 -0.89 9.02 -10.08
CA SER A 29 0.28 8.44 -10.74
C SER A 29 1.54 9.26 -10.49
N LYS A 30 1.50 10.58 -10.67
CA LYS A 30 2.65 11.45 -10.42
C LYS A 30 3.15 11.33 -8.97
N ILE A 31 2.25 11.24 -8.00
CA ILE A 31 2.61 11.05 -6.58
C ILE A 31 3.34 9.72 -6.37
N LEU A 32 2.86 8.63 -6.96
CA LEU A 32 3.52 7.32 -6.86
C LEU A 32 4.94 7.35 -7.45
N HIS A 33 5.09 7.89 -8.67
CA HIS A 33 6.41 8.01 -9.30
C HIS A 33 7.35 8.91 -8.50
N MET A 34 6.85 10.02 -7.93
CA MET A 34 7.66 10.87 -7.06
C MET A 34 8.12 10.15 -5.78
N LEU A 35 7.34 9.21 -5.25
CA LEU A 35 7.77 8.39 -4.11
C LEU A 35 8.85 7.39 -4.53
N GLU A 36 8.67 6.72 -5.67
CA GLU A 36 9.66 5.80 -6.26
C GLU A 36 11.00 6.49 -6.56
N GLU A 37 10.96 7.69 -7.15
CA GLU A 37 12.15 8.52 -7.41
C GLU A 37 12.84 9.01 -6.13
N LYS A 38 12.05 9.29 -5.08
CA LYS A 38 12.57 9.79 -3.79
C LYS A 38 13.21 8.69 -2.96
N TYR A 39 12.76 7.45 -3.11
CA TYR A 39 13.21 6.30 -2.33
C TYR A 39 13.69 5.14 -3.23
N PRO A 40 14.69 5.37 -4.10
CA PRO A 40 15.08 4.40 -5.13
C PRO A 40 15.75 3.13 -4.57
N HIS A 41 16.09 3.12 -3.28
CA HIS A 41 16.77 2.02 -2.60
C HIS A 41 15.91 1.36 -1.52
N GLN A 42 14.67 1.83 -1.32
CA GLN A 42 13.71 1.22 -0.42
C GLN A 42 12.58 0.59 -1.22
N GLN A 43 12.03 -0.50 -0.69
CA GLN A 43 10.77 -1.04 -1.21
C GLN A 43 9.61 -0.20 -0.69
N ILE A 44 8.69 0.18 -1.58
CA ILE A 44 7.48 0.89 -1.18
C ILE A 44 6.34 -0.12 -1.08
N VAL A 45 5.71 -0.18 0.09
CA VAL A 45 4.61 -1.08 0.40
C VAL A 45 3.37 -0.24 0.69
N LEU A 46 2.23 -0.67 0.17
CA LEU A 46 0.91 -0.20 0.59
C LEU A 46 0.00 -1.40 0.77
N ASP A 47 -1.13 -1.21 1.42
CA ASP A 47 -2.17 -2.23 1.52
C ASP A 47 -3.50 -1.72 0.96
N ILE A 48 -4.31 -2.65 0.44
CA ILE A 48 -5.66 -2.37 -0.07
C ILE A 48 -6.64 -3.41 0.46
N GLU A 49 -7.92 -3.03 0.58
CA GLU A 49 -8.97 -4.02 0.86
C GLU A 49 -8.93 -5.15 -0.19
N PRO A 50 -9.00 -6.42 0.23
CA PRO A 50 -8.98 -7.56 -0.69
C PRO A 50 -10.22 -7.54 -1.59
N LEU A 51 -10.09 -8.12 -2.78
CA LEU A 51 -11.23 -8.27 -3.68
C LEU A 51 -12.21 -9.28 -3.09
N ASP A 52 -13.37 -8.77 -2.70
CA ASP A 52 -14.51 -9.55 -2.22
C ASP A 52 -15.72 -9.20 -3.10
N PRO A 53 -16.19 -10.12 -3.97
CA PRO A 53 -17.35 -9.89 -4.84
C PRO A 53 -18.64 -9.56 -4.08
N ASP A 54 -18.75 -9.96 -2.82
CA ASP A 54 -19.93 -9.73 -1.98
C ASP A 54 -19.87 -8.40 -1.22
N ALA A 55 -18.74 -7.69 -1.28
CA ALA A 55 -18.59 -6.39 -0.65
C ALA A 55 -19.37 -5.28 -1.40
N GLU A 56 -20.12 -4.45 -0.67
CA GLU A 56 -20.88 -3.32 -1.25
C GLU A 56 -19.99 -2.38 -2.10
N ASN A 57 -18.72 -2.24 -1.74
CA ASN A 57 -17.75 -1.39 -2.42
C ASN A 57 -16.85 -2.14 -3.42
N TYR A 58 -17.22 -3.35 -3.88
CA TYR A 58 -16.41 -4.19 -4.78
C TYR A 58 -15.85 -3.43 -5.99
N HIS A 59 -16.69 -2.66 -6.69
CA HIS A 59 -16.24 -1.87 -7.85
C HIS A 59 -15.15 -0.85 -7.50
N GLN A 60 -15.19 -0.27 -6.29
CA GLN A 60 -14.15 0.65 -5.82
C GLN A 60 -12.85 -0.10 -5.52
N ARG A 61 -12.93 -1.28 -4.89
CA ARG A 61 -11.75 -2.14 -4.63
C ARG A 61 -11.06 -2.54 -5.94
N VAL A 62 -11.83 -2.97 -6.95
CA VAL A 62 -11.33 -3.26 -8.30
C VAL A 62 -10.68 -2.03 -8.93
N SER A 63 -11.28 -0.84 -8.79
CA SER A 63 -10.71 0.41 -9.31
C SER A 63 -9.37 0.76 -8.66
N ARG A 64 -9.25 0.62 -7.33
CA ARG A 64 -7.99 0.84 -6.60
C ARG A 64 -6.90 -0.11 -7.07
N LEU A 65 -7.20 -1.41 -7.15
CA LEU A 65 -6.23 -2.40 -7.63
C LEU A 65 -5.76 -2.08 -9.06
N ARG A 66 -6.69 -1.79 -9.98
CA ARG A 66 -6.35 -1.42 -11.37
C ARG A 66 -5.50 -0.16 -11.44
N PHE A 67 -5.77 0.83 -10.59
CA PHE A 67 -4.98 2.05 -10.51
C PHE A 67 -3.52 1.72 -10.12
N TYR A 68 -3.30 0.95 -9.07
CA TYR A 68 -1.94 0.59 -8.66
C TYR A 68 -1.22 -0.30 -9.69
N GLN A 69 -1.90 -1.30 -10.24
CA GLN A 69 -1.33 -2.17 -11.29
C GLN A 69 -0.95 -1.40 -12.55
N LYS A 70 -1.76 -0.41 -12.96
CA LYS A 70 -1.43 0.46 -14.09
C LYS A 70 -0.16 1.29 -13.84
N ASN A 71 0.18 1.56 -12.59
CA ASN A 71 1.41 2.24 -12.19
C ASN A 71 2.56 1.26 -11.87
N GLY A 72 2.45 -0.01 -12.24
CA GLY A 72 3.54 -0.99 -12.09
C GLY A 72 3.60 -1.69 -10.72
N TRP A 73 2.66 -1.41 -9.82
CA TRP A 73 2.58 -2.05 -8.51
C TRP A 73 2.03 -3.47 -8.63
N ARG A 74 2.53 -4.37 -7.78
CA ARG A 74 2.27 -5.81 -7.86
C ARG A 74 1.62 -6.32 -6.58
N ARG A 75 0.66 -7.22 -6.74
CA ARG A 75 0.05 -7.95 -5.62
C ARG A 75 1.09 -8.88 -5.02
N THR A 76 1.21 -8.88 -3.70
CA THR A 76 2.04 -9.84 -2.98
C THR A 76 1.29 -11.12 -2.65
N HIS A 77 -0.05 -11.07 -2.69
CA HIS A 77 -0.94 -12.10 -2.14
C HIS A 77 -0.67 -12.41 -0.67
N GLN A 78 -0.12 -11.45 0.07
CA GLN A 78 -0.01 -11.53 1.52
C GLN A 78 -0.99 -10.55 2.16
N MET A 79 -1.70 -11.04 3.16
CA MET A 79 -2.72 -10.29 3.89
C MET A 79 -2.14 -9.75 5.18
N LEU A 80 -2.14 -8.43 5.34
CA LEU A 80 -2.03 -7.76 6.61
C LEU A 80 -3.37 -7.88 7.33
N VAL A 81 -3.37 -8.52 8.50
CA VAL A 81 -4.56 -8.73 9.33
C VAL A 81 -4.36 -8.02 10.65
N ASP A 82 -5.27 -7.11 10.98
CA ASP A 82 -5.26 -6.32 12.22
C ASP A 82 -6.67 -6.20 12.82
N ALA A 83 -6.88 -5.19 13.68
CA ALA A 83 -8.19 -4.94 14.30
C ALA A 83 -9.21 -4.31 13.35
N ASP A 84 -8.76 -3.66 12.28
CA ASP A 84 -9.57 -2.96 11.30
C ASP A 84 -9.97 -3.88 10.13
N GLY A 85 -9.28 -5.00 9.95
CA GLY A 85 -9.69 -6.08 9.06
C GLY A 85 -8.51 -6.77 8.37
N GLU A 86 -8.76 -7.19 7.14
CA GLU A 86 -7.77 -7.83 6.26
C GLU A 86 -7.48 -6.92 5.07
N PHE A 87 -6.20 -6.74 4.76
CA PHE A 87 -5.72 -5.89 3.67
C PHE A 87 -4.60 -6.59 2.90
N GLU A 88 -4.66 -6.59 1.58
CA GLU A 88 -3.62 -7.17 0.75
C GLU A 88 -2.48 -6.18 0.53
N ALA A 89 -1.25 -6.59 0.82
CA ALA A 89 -0.07 -5.79 0.55
C ALA A 89 0.27 -5.78 -0.96
N LEU A 90 0.60 -4.60 -1.48
CA LEU A 90 1.15 -4.36 -2.81
C LEU A 90 2.55 -3.73 -2.69
N VAL A 91 3.40 -4.01 -3.67
CA VAL A 91 4.78 -3.51 -3.75
C VAL A 91 5.07 -2.88 -5.11
N ASP A 92 5.97 -1.88 -5.12
CA ASP A 92 6.50 -1.24 -6.33
C ASP A 92 7.52 -2.14 -7.08
N GLN A 93 8.16 -3.08 -6.38
CA GLN A 93 9.21 -3.97 -6.89
C GLN A 93 8.69 -5.38 -7.25
N ASN A 94 9.59 -6.25 -7.76
CA ASN A 94 9.27 -7.62 -8.20
C ASN A 94 9.26 -8.66 -7.07
N HIS A 95 9.62 -8.27 -5.85
CA HIS A 95 9.64 -9.15 -4.68
C HIS A 95 9.01 -8.40 -3.50
N PHE A 96 8.64 -9.12 -2.45
CA PHE A 96 8.12 -8.53 -1.22
C PHE A 96 8.99 -8.92 -0.04
N ASP A 97 9.60 -7.93 0.61
CA ASP A 97 10.32 -8.15 1.87
C ASP A 97 9.34 -8.04 3.05
N LYS A 98 8.71 -9.18 3.35
CA LYS A 98 7.77 -9.32 4.46
C LYS A 98 8.39 -8.93 5.81
N ASN A 99 9.67 -9.23 6.02
CA ASN A 99 10.32 -9.06 7.31
C ASN A 99 10.59 -7.58 7.58
N ASP A 100 11.13 -6.87 6.59
CA ASP A 100 11.36 -5.43 6.70
C ASP A 100 10.04 -4.65 6.74
N PHE A 101 9.01 -5.08 6.03
CA PHE A 101 7.67 -4.51 6.17
C PHE A 101 7.13 -4.69 7.60
N ALA A 102 7.19 -5.89 8.17
CA ALA A 102 6.77 -6.13 9.54
C ALA A 102 7.58 -5.33 10.57
N LYS A 103 8.90 -5.20 10.37
CA LYS A 103 9.77 -4.33 11.19
C LYS A 103 9.30 -2.88 11.12
N THR A 104 8.97 -2.40 9.91
CA THR A 104 8.49 -1.04 9.65
C THR A 104 7.19 -0.74 10.39
N LEU A 105 6.20 -1.64 10.32
CA LEU A 105 4.93 -1.50 11.03
C LEU A 105 5.09 -1.48 12.57
N LYS A 106 6.01 -2.29 13.09
CA LYS A 106 6.37 -2.26 14.52
C LYS A 106 7.05 -0.94 14.90
N GLN A 107 7.99 -0.44 14.10
CA GLN A 107 8.67 0.83 14.38
C GLN A 107 7.71 2.01 14.31
N MET A 108 6.84 2.07 13.29
CA MET A 108 5.82 3.11 13.11
C MET A 108 4.94 3.27 14.34
N SER A 109 4.61 2.17 14.99
CA SER A 109 3.69 2.12 16.13
C SER A 109 4.39 2.03 17.48
N LEU A 110 5.72 2.15 17.54
CA LEU A 110 6.53 1.93 18.75
C LEU A 110 6.25 0.56 19.41
N GLY A 111 5.90 -0.45 18.59
CA GLY A 111 5.58 -1.80 19.02
C GLY A 111 4.14 -2.02 19.49
N PHE A 112 3.27 -1.02 19.45
CA PHE A 112 1.88 -1.15 19.91
C PHE A 112 0.92 -1.70 18.85
N TYR A 113 1.26 -1.62 17.57
CA TYR A 113 0.41 -2.14 16.51
C TYR A 113 0.44 -3.66 16.48
N ARG A 114 -0.74 -4.26 16.66
CA ARG A 114 -0.94 -5.70 16.67
C ARG A 114 -1.44 -6.13 15.29
N PHE A 115 -0.64 -6.90 14.59
CA PHE A 115 -0.95 -7.38 13.25
C PHE A 115 -0.38 -8.77 13.03
N ARG A 116 -0.89 -9.45 12.01
CA ARG A 116 -0.29 -10.64 11.40
C ARG A 116 -0.14 -10.40 9.91
N ILE A 117 0.83 -11.07 9.30
CA ILE A 117 0.95 -11.10 7.84
C ILE A 117 0.83 -12.55 7.42
N GLU A 118 -0.21 -12.87 6.68
CA GLU A 118 -0.63 -14.22 6.30
C GLU A 118 -0.59 -14.39 4.78
N LYS A 119 -0.64 -15.62 4.29
CA LYS A 119 -0.76 -15.92 2.85
C LYS A 119 -2.23 -16.12 2.50
#